data_AF-A0A1I7SB90-F1
#
_entry.id   AF-A0A1I7SB90-F1
#
_cell.length_a   1.000
_cell.length_b   1.000
_cell.length_c   1.000
_cell.angle_alpha   90.00
_cell.angle_beta   90.00
_cell.angle_gamma   90.00
#
_symmetry.space_group_name_H-M   'P 1'
#
loop_
_entity.id
_entity.type
_entity.pdbx_description
1 polymer ?
#
loop_
_entity_poly.entity_id
_entity_poly.type
_entity_poly.pdbx_seq_one_letter_code
_entity_poly.pdbx_strand_id
1 'polypeptide(L)'
;MYSTVLCKESEEYRVYLPLRASEAASAGLCIPAFVMLVYTAVTRKERVITSSLHFNFKLLLYNIWFIVASQLLFDIGSCFYMIWRLTFLSDYCSNIFTVWECFLIRGPILWAIPAMTLAHAAALLERTLATRCSEDYERRGKCMGMMTMIGLYQSVGKMMIAMSHQIALCTQGK
;
A
#
# COMPACT_ATOMS: atom_id res chain seq x y z
N MET A 1 13.51 19.42 -27.80
CA MET A 1 13.64 20.55 -26.86
C MET A 1 13.07 20.24 -25.47
N TYR A 2 12.01 19.43 -25.34
CA TYR A 2 11.46 19.04 -24.03
C TYR A 2 12.38 18.13 -23.17
N SER A 3 13.18 17.24 -23.77
CA SER A 3 14.04 16.33 -22.98
C SER A 3 15.14 17.06 -22.21
N THR A 4 15.69 18.15 -22.75
CA THR A 4 16.75 18.92 -22.09
C THR A 4 16.26 19.67 -20.86
N VAL A 5 14.99 20.09 -20.85
CA VAL A 5 14.36 20.74 -19.67
C VAL A 5 14.11 19.71 -18.57
N LEU A 6 13.52 18.56 -18.91
CA LEU A 6 13.28 17.45 -18.00
C LEU A 6 14.58 16.90 -17.38
N CYS A 7 15.64 16.76 -18.19
CA CYS A 7 16.94 16.34 -17.68
C CYS A 7 17.49 17.32 -16.64
N LYS A 8 17.38 18.63 -16.90
CA LYS A 8 17.90 19.67 -16.00
C LYS A 8 17.14 19.68 -14.66
N GLU A 9 15.82 19.61 -14.69
CA GLU A 9 15.03 19.48 -13.46
C GLU A 9 15.36 18.18 -12.71
N SER A 10 15.48 17.05 -13.42
CA SER A 10 15.80 15.76 -12.79
C SER A 10 17.16 15.75 -12.08
N GLU A 11 18.15 16.47 -12.61
CA GLU A 11 19.47 16.64 -11.99
C GLU A 11 19.40 17.55 -10.76
N GLU A 12 18.62 18.63 -10.81
CA GLU A 12 18.38 19.50 -9.65
C GLU A 12 17.73 18.71 -8.50
N TYR A 13 16.73 17.88 -8.82
CA TYR A 13 16.11 16.95 -7.88
C TYR A 13 17.09 15.88 -7.35
N ARG A 14 18.02 15.40 -8.19
CA ARG A 14 19.00 14.39 -7.81
C ARG A 14 19.96 14.87 -6.73
N VAL A 15 20.37 16.14 -6.80
CA VAL A 15 21.29 16.76 -5.85
C VAL A 15 20.56 17.29 -4.60
N TYR A 16 19.23 17.30 -4.62
CA TYR A 16 18.41 17.78 -3.50
C TYR A 16 18.54 16.88 -2.26
N LEU A 17 19.39 17.31 -1.32
CA LEU A 17 19.71 16.61 -0.08
C LEU A 17 18.46 16.25 0.76
N PRO A 18 17.44 17.12 0.91
CA PRO A 18 16.27 16.81 1.73
C PRO A 18 15.49 15.59 1.24
N LEU A 19 15.43 15.37 -0.08
CA LEU A 19 14.75 14.21 -0.66
C LEU A 19 15.49 12.91 -0.32
N ARG A 20 16.83 12.90 -0.43
CA ARG A 20 17.64 11.74 -0.05
C ARG A 20 17.50 11.43 1.44
N ALA A 21 17.52 12.48 2.27
CA ALA A 21 17.32 12.35 3.70
C ALA A 21 15.93 11.80 4.03
N SER A 22 14.87 12.23 3.34
CA SER A 22 13.52 11.70 3.55
C SER A 22 13.39 10.24 3.13
N GLU A 23 13.99 9.82 2.01
CA GLU A 23 13.97 8.42 1.57
C GLU A 23 14.75 7.51 2.53
N ALA A 24 15.93 7.95 2.98
CA ALA A 24 16.72 7.22 3.98
C ALA A 24 16.01 7.14 5.34
N ALA A 25 15.36 8.24 5.77
CA ALA A 25 14.56 8.26 6.98
C ALA A 25 13.34 7.33 6.87
N SER A 26 12.64 7.33 5.73
CA SER A 26 11.51 6.43 5.47
C SER A 26 11.95 4.97 5.57
N ALA A 27 13.02 4.59 4.87
CA ALA A 27 13.59 3.24 4.98
C ALA A 27 13.95 2.87 6.44
N GLY A 28 14.60 3.80 7.15
CA GLY A 28 14.99 3.63 8.55
C GLY A 28 13.82 3.43 9.51
N LEU A 29 12.64 4.01 9.22
CA LEU A 29 11.42 3.84 10.01
C LEU A 29 10.59 2.62 9.58
N CYS A 30 10.54 2.32 8.29
CA CYS A 30 9.72 1.24 7.75
C CYS A 30 10.29 -0.15 8.08
N ILE A 31 11.61 -0.31 8.13
CA ILE A 31 12.26 -1.57 8.51
C ILE A 31 11.86 -2.02 9.94
N PRO A 32 12.06 -1.21 11.01
CA PRO A 32 11.64 -1.61 12.35
C PRO A 32 10.14 -1.76 12.48
N ALA A 33 9.34 -0.94 11.77
CA ALA A 33 7.89 -1.12 11.72
C ALA A 33 7.49 -2.48 11.13
N PHE A 34 8.12 -2.89 10.02
CA PHE A 34 7.88 -4.18 9.40
C PHE A 34 8.32 -5.34 10.30
N VAL A 35 9.50 -5.24 10.93
CA VAL A 35 9.99 -6.23 11.90
C VAL A 35 9.01 -6.38 13.07
N MET A 36 8.52 -5.28 13.64
CA MET A 36 7.52 -5.31 14.70
C MET A 36 6.20 -5.91 14.22
N LEU A 37 5.78 -5.64 12.98
CA LEU A 37 4.57 -6.19 12.39
C LEU A 37 4.65 -7.71 12.17
N VAL A 38 5.80 -8.21 11.70
CA VAL A 38 6.06 -9.64 11.58
C VAL A 38 6.20 -10.29 12.95
N TYR A 39 6.92 -9.66 13.87
CA TYR A 39 7.08 -10.13 15.24
C TYR A 39 5.72 -10.28 15.92
N THR A 40 4.82 -9.30 15.80
CA THR A 40 3.46 -9.40 16.37
C THR A 40 2.61 -10.47 15.70
N ALA A 41 2.83 -10.78 14.42
CA ALA A 41 2.16 -11.89 13.74
C ALA A 41 2.68 -13.26 14.22
N VAL A 42 3.99 -13.42 14.36
CA VAL A 42 4.64 -14.68 14.79
C VAL A 42 4.44 -14.93 16.28
N THR A 43 4.51 -13.90 17.11
CA THR A 43 4.32 -14.00 18.57
C THR A 43 2.87 -13.98 19.01
N ARG A 44 1.92 -13.83 18.08
CA ARG A 44 0.50 -14.19 18.29
C ARG A 44 0.37 -15.72 18.42
N LYS A 45 0.97 -16.30 19.45
CA LYS A 45 0.37 -17.46 20.13
C LYS A 45 -1.03 -17.02 20.53
N GLU A 46 -2.04 -17.73 20.05
CA GLU A 46 -3.48 -17.54 20.32
C GLU A 46 -3.75 -16.70 21.58
N ARG A 47 -3.85 -15.37 21.44
CA ARG A 47 -4.36 -14.59 22.55
C ARG A 47 -5.81 -15.02 22.70
N VAL A 48 -6.20 -15.40 23.91
CA VAL A 48 -7.57 -15.76 24.31
C VAL A 48 -8.62 -14.75 23.80
N ILE A 49 -8.23 -13.48 23.63
CA ILE A 49 -9.04 -12.39 23.05
C ILE A 49 -9.44 -12.63 21.58
N THR A 50 -8.58 -13.26 20.78
CA THR A 50 -8.94 -13.66 19.41
C THR A 50 -9.85 -14.88 19.39
N SER A 51 -9.87 -15.74 20.41
CA SER A 51 -10.81 -16.87 20.42
C SER A 51 -12.27 -16.41 20.42
N SER A 52 -12.59 -15.30 21.09
CA SER A 52 -13.95 -14.74 21.18
C SER A 52 -14.35 -13.82 20.03
N LEU A 53 -13.43 -13.51 19.10
CA LEU A 53 -13.74 -12.67 17.95
C LEU A 53 -14.44 -13.46 16.84
N HIS A 54 -15.51 -12.89 16.28
CA HIS A 54 -16.22 -13.45 15.12
C HIS A 54 -15.26 -13.69 13.95
N PHE A 55 -15.51 -14.78 13.21
CA PHE A 55 -14.70 -15.19 12.07
C PHE A 55 -14.51 -14.08 11.03
N ASN A 56 -15.55 -13.29 10.75
CA ASN A 56 -15.48 -12.17 9.81
C ASN A 56 -14.53 -11.07 10.27
N PHE A 57 -14.58 -10.72 11.56
CA PHE A 57 -13.69 -9.70 12.10
C PHE A 57 -12.23 -10.17 12.09
N LYS A 58 -11.99 -11.47 12.35
CA LYS A 58 -10.65 -12.07 12.19
C LYS A 58 -10.15 -11.94 10.76
N LEU A 59 -10.97 -12.33 9.79
CA LEU A 59 -10.65 -12.26 8.38
C LEU A 59 -10.30 -10.82 7.96
N LEU A 60 -11.11 -9.86 8.41
CA LEU A 60 -10.89 -8.43 8.14
C LEU A 60 -9.59 -7.92 8.76
N LEU A 61 -9.26 -8.34 9.99
CA LEU A 61 -8.00 -7.99 10.64
C LEU A 61 -6.79 -8.58 9.90
N TYR A 62 -6.91 -9.81 9.38
CA TYR A 62 -5.87 -10.42 8.54
C TYR A 62 -5.67 -9.64 7.24
N ASN A 63 -6.74 -9.15 6.61
CA ASN A 63 -6.61 -8.30 5.42
C ASN A 63 -5.89 -6.99 5.72
N ILE A 64 -6.28 -6.31 6.81
CA ILE A 64 -5.61 -5.06 7.22
C ILE A 64 -4.13 -5.33 7.45
N TRP A 65 -3.81 -6.42 8.18
CA TRP A 65 -2.43 -6.80 8.42
C TRP A 65 -1.67 -7.06 7.11
N PHE A 66 -2.28 -7.79 6.17
CA PHE A 66 -1.68 -8.09 4.87
C PHE A 66 -1.46 -6.82 4.02
N ILE A 67 -2.44 -5.91 3.98
CA ILE A 67 -2.33 -4.62 3.27
C ILE A 67 -1.16 -3.82 3.86
N VAL A 68 -1.10 -3.65 5.18
CA VAL A 68 -0.02 -2.91 5.84
C VAL A 68 1.35 -3.58 5.64
N ALA A 69 1.42 -4.91 5.75
CA ALA A 69 2.66 -5.66 5.52
C ALA A 69 3.18 -5.47 4.09
N SER A 70 2.29 -5.58 3.09
CA SER A 70 2.63 -5.39 1.70
C SER A 70 3.07 -3.95 1.43
N GLN A 71 2.36 -2.96 1.96
CA GLN A 71 2.69 -1.55 1.83
C GLN A 71 4.11 -1.25 2.37
N LEU A 72 4.41 -1.72 3.59
CA LEU A 72 5.73 -1.53 4.20
C LEU A 72 6.82 -2.21 3.38
N LEU A 73 6.58 -3.42 2.88
CA LEU A 73 7.55 -4.15 2.06
C LEU A 73 7.84 -3.42 0.74
N PHE A 74 6.81 -2.94 0.05
CA PHE A 74 6.96 -2.17 -1.18
C PHE A 74 7.63 -0.81 -0.92
N ASP A 75 7.35 -0.15 0.21
CA ASP A 75 8.01 1.12 0.55
C ASP A 75 9.50 0.92 0.84
N ILE A 76 9.86 -0.12 1.61
CA ILE A 76 11.26 -0.51 1.83
C ILE A 76 11.96 -0.78 0.49
N GLY A 77 11.34 -1.58 -0.38
CA GLY A 77 11.87 -1.89 -1.71
C GLY A 77 12.04 -0.65 -2.57
N SER A 78 11.05 0.26 -2.57
CA SER A 78 11.07 1.54 -3.27
C SER A 78 12.22 2.41 -2.78
N CYS A 79 12.38 2.61 -1.47
CA CYS A 79 13.43 3.44 -0.90
C CYS A 79 14.83 2.86 -1.21
N PHE A 80 15.03 1.54 -1.08
CA PHE A 80 16.30 0.91 -1.44
C PHE A 80 16.61 1.04 -2.94
N TYR A 81 15.61 0.87 -3.81
CA TYR A 81 15.77 1.05 -5.24
C TYR A 81 16.15 2.50 -5.59
N MET A 82 15.48 3.48 -4.98
CA MET A 82 15.80 4.90 -5.17
C MET A 82 17.20 5.24 -4.68
N ILE A 83 17.60 4.79 -3.50
CA ILE A 83 18.96 4.99 -2.96
C ILE A 83 19.99 4.35 -3.90
N TRP A 84 19.77 3.10 -4.32
CA TRP A 84 20.65 2.40 -5.26
C TRP A 84 20.82 3.18 -6.57
N ARG A 85 19.72 3.62 -7.19
CA ARG A 85 19.74 4.45 -8.41
C ARG A 85 20.54 5.74 -8.18
N LEU A 86 20.28 6.46 -7.10
CA LEU A 86 20.94 7.74 -6.79
C LEU A 86 22.44 7.60 -6.54
N THR A 87 22.88 6.47 -5.96
CA THR A 87 24.27 6.20 -5.60
C THR A 87 25.07 5.61 -6.77
N PHE A 88 24.52 4.65 -7.51
CA PHE A 88 25.27 3.87 -8.50
C PHE A 88 25.02 4.28 -9.95
N LEU A 89 23.87 4.87 -10.29
CA LEU A 89 23.62 5.39 -11.64
C LEU A 89 23.89 6.89 -11.67
N SER A 90 25.09 7.25 -12.13
CA SER A 90 25.54 8.65 -12.14
C SER A 90 25.43 9.40 -13.44
N ASP A 91 24.98 8.75 -14.51
CA ASP A 91 24.92 9.38 -15.83
C ASP A 91 23.96 10.57 -15.85
N TYR A 92 24.33 11.61 -16.60
CA TYR A 92 23.48 12.78 -16.78
C TYR A 92 22.12 12.33 -17.32
N CYS A 93 21.04 12.71 -16.64
CA CYS A 93 19.67 12.36 -17.00
C CYS A 93 19.25 10.89 -16.73
N SER A 94 20.05 10.13 -15.96
CA SER A 94 19.73 8.74 -15.56
C SER A 94 18.55 8.62 -14.58
N ASN A 95 18.14 9.74 -13.98
CA ASN A 95 17.07 9.82 -12.99
C ASN A 95 15.68 9.99 -13.61
N ILE A 96 15.55 9.89 -14.94
CA ILE A 96 14.25 9.79 -15.60
C ILE A 96 13.72 8.37 -15.43
N PHE A 97 12.59 8.26 -14.75
CA PHE A 97 11.86 7.00 -14.64
C PHE A 97 10.85 6.90 -15.78
N THR A 98 10.78 5.72 -16.38
CA THR A 98 9.66 5.37 -17.23
C THR A 98 8.39 5.29 -16.39
N VAL A 99 7.26 5.49 -17.04
CA VAL A 99 5.93 5.41 -16.42
C VAL A 99 5.72 4.07 -15.72
N TRP A 100 6.18 3.01 -16.37
CA TRP A 100 6.12 1.65 -15.84
C TRP A 100 6.98 1.47 -14.59
N GLU A 101 8.20 2.04 -14.55
CA GLU A 101 9.02 2.04 -13.33
C GLU A 101 8.32 2.79 -12.20
N CYS A 102 7.80 3.99 -12.44
CA CYS A 102 7.06 4.75 -11.43
C CYS A 102 5.85 3.98 -10.90
N PHE A 103 5.09 3.33 -11.80
CA PHE A 103 3.93 2.53 -11.43
C PHE A 103 4.32 1.31 -10.59
N LEU A 104 5.39 0.60 -10.93
CA LEU A 104 5.86 -0.55 -10.16
C LEU A 104 6.39 -0.15 -8.77
N ILE A 105 7.04 1.01 -8.67
CA ILE A 105 7.67 1.49 -7.43
C ILE A 105 6.62 2.08 -6.48
N ARG A 106 5.76 2.99 -6.98
CA ARG A 106 4.83 3.76 -6.15
C ARG A 106 3.38 3.29 -6.22
N GLY A 107 3.00 2.55 -7.28
CA GLY A 107 1.64 2.06 -7.47
C GLY A 107 1.13 1.21 -6.30
N PRO A 108 1.89 0.21 -5.80
CA PRO A 108 1.49 -0.57 -4.63
C PRO A 108 1.29 0.26 -3.35
N ILE A 109 2.08 1.31 -3.16
CA ILE A 109 1.97 2.22 -2.02
C ILE A 109 0.69 3.07 -2.13
N LEU A 110 0.42 3.61 -3.32
CA LEU A 110 -0.79 4.38 -3.59
C LEU A 110 -2.06 3.52 -3.47
N TRP A 111 -1.96 2.22 -3.81
CA TRP A 111 -3.06 1.26 -3.66
C TRP A 111 -3.43 1.00 -2.19
N ALA A 112 -2.46 1.07 -1.27
CA ALA A 112 -2.73 0.82 0.14
C ALA A 112 -3.72 1.84 0.72
N ILE A 113 -3.76 3.08 0.23
CA ILE A 113 -4.65 4.14 0.73
C ILE A 113 -6.15 3.76 0.57
N PRO A 114 -6.69 3.53 -0.65
CA PRO A 114 -8.08 3.14 -0.83
C PRO A 114 -8.37 1.77 -0.21
N ALA A 115 -7.42 0.82 -0.26
CA ALA A 115 -7.59 -0.48 0.36
C ALA A 115 -7.77 -0.37 1.88
N MET A 116 -6.97 0.47 2.55
CA MET A 116 -7.10 0.75 3.97
C MET A 116 -8.40 1.48 4.29
N THR A 117 -8.81 2.48 3.50
CA THR A 117 -10.09 3.18 3.70
C THR A 117 -11.27 2.21 3.64
N LEU A 118 -11.30 1.32 2.64
CA LEU A 118 -12.35 0.31 2.49
C LEU A 118 -12.31 -0.72 3.62
N ALA A 119 -11.12 -1.14 4.06
CA ALA A 119 -10.97 -2.07 5.17
C ALA A 119 -11.50 -1.46 6.49
N HIS A 120 -11.22 -0.18 6.76
CA HIS A 120 -11.77 0.52 7.92
C HIS A 120 -13.29 0.71 7.82
N ALA A 121 -13.82 1.05 6.64
CA ALA A 121 -15.26 1.14 6.43
C ALA A 121 -15.95 -0.21 6.68
N ALA A 122 -15.37 -1.30 6.18
CA ALA A 122 -15.86 -2.65 6.42
C ALA A 122 -15.77 -3.04 7.92
N ALA A 123 -14.71 -2.63 8.63
CA ALA A 123 -14.58 -2.85 10.07
C ALA A 123 -15.67 -2.12 10.86
N LEU A 124 -15.96 -0.87 10.48
CA LEU A 124 -17.00 -0.06 11.11
C LEU A 124 -18.39 -0.66 10.87
N LEU A 125 -18.66 -1.10 9.64
CA LEU A 125 -19.92 -1.77 9.29
C LEU A 125 -20.09 -3.08 10.05
N GLU A 126 -19.04 -3.90 10.14
CA GLU A 126 -19.07 -5.17 10.88
C GLU A 126 -19.44 -4.92 12.34
N ARG A 127 -18.76 -3.98 13.01
CA ARG A 127 -19.04 -3.62 14.40
C ARG A 127 -20.45 -3.05 14.59
N THR A 128 -20.89 -2.20 13.66
CA THR A 128 -22.22 -1.60 13.72
C THR A 128 -23.32 -2.66 13.61
N LEU A 129 -23.16 -3.62 12.69
CA LEU A 129 -24.11 -4.71 12.51
C LEU A 129 -24.09 -5.70 13.68
N ALA A 130 -22.91 -6.04 14.20
CA ALA A 130 -22.77 -6.87 15.39
C ALA A 130 -23.45 -6.24 16.62
N THR A 131 -23.43 -4.90 16.73
CA THR A 131 -24.02 -4.18 17.87
C THR A 131 -25.53 -3.95 17.72
N ARG A 132 -26.00 -3.65 16.51
CA ARG A 132 -27.42 -3.27 16.27
C ARG A 132 -28.31 -4.40 15.79
N CYS A 133 -27.75 -5.45 15.20
CA CYS A 133 -28.49 -6.54 14.54
C CYS A 133 -27.92 -7.91 14.93
N SER A 134 -27.66 -8.15 16.22
CA SER A 134 -26.99 -9.36 16.71
C SER A 134 -27.67 -10.67 16.28
N GLU A 135 -29.01 -10.74 16.35
CA GLU A 135 -29.78 -11.95 16.01
C GLU A 135 -29.66 -12.33 14.51
N ASP A 136 -29.78 -11.35 13.61
CA ASP A 136 -29.62 -11.58 12.17
C ASP A 136 -28.15 -11.77 11.78
N TYR A 137 -27.23 -11.15 12.53
CA TYR A 137 -25.80 -11.22 12.29
C TYR A 137 -25.26 -12.63 12.54
N GLU A 138 -25.69 -13.33 13.59
CA GLU A 138 -25.29 -14.73 13.83
C GLU A 138 -25.79 -15.66 12.73
N ARG A 139 -27.01 -15.44 12.20
CA ARG A 139 -27.58 -16.23 11.11
C ARG A 139 -26.90 -16.00 9.76
N ARG A 140 -26.50 -14.77 9.45
CA ARG A 140 -25.99 -14.38 8.11
C ARG A 140 -24.49 -14.12 8.05
N GLY A 141 -23.81 -14.13 9.19
CA GLY A 141 -22.44 -13.64 9.35
C GLY A 141 -21.46 -14.18 8.31
N LYS A 142 -21.42 -15.49 8.07
CA LYS A 142 -20.43 -16.09 7.15
C LYS A 142 -20.52 -15.58 5.71
N CYS A 143 -21.71 -15.25 5.21
CA CYS A 143 -21.91 -14.88 3.80
C CYS A 143 -21.49 -13.42 3.54
N MET A 144 -21.80 -12.51 4.47
CA MET A 144 -21.45 -11.09 4.33
C MET A 144 -19.94 -10.84 4.29
N GLY A 145 -19.17 -11.51 5.16
CA GLY A 145 -17.71 -11.33 5.22
C GLY A 145 -17.00 -11.74 3.93
N MET A 146 -17.52 -12.76 3.23
CA MET A 146 -16.97 -13.20 1.95
C MET A 146 -17.37 -12.27 0.81
N MET A 147 -18.60 -11.75 0.81
CA MET A 147 -19.07 -10.80 -0.20
C MET A 147 -18.36 -9.45 -0.12
N THR A 148 -18.10 -8.93 1.09
CA THR A 148 -17.31 -7.71 1.25
C THR A 148 -15.87 -7.89 0.81
N MET A 149 -15.28 -9.06 1.07
CA MET A 149 -13.94 -9.44 0.58
C MET A 149 -13.85 -9.44 -0.94
N ILE A 150 -14.78 -10.11 -1.63
CA ILE A 150 -14.82 -10.18 -3.08
C ILE A 150 -15.05 -8.77 -3.67
N GLY A 151 -15.97 -8.02 -3.08
CA GLY A 151 -16.25 -6.63 -3.48
C GLY A 151 -15.02 -5.73 -3.35
N LEU A 152 -14.29 -5.82 -2.24
CA LEU A 152 -13.03 -5.12 -2.00
C LEU A 152 -12.00 -5.45 -3.06
N TYR A 153 -11.79 -6.74 -3.36
CA TYR A 153 -10.80 -7.17 -4.33
C TYR A 153 -11.13 -6.69 -5.76
N GLN A 154 -12.40 -6.76 -6.15
CA GLN A 154 -12.85 -6.31 -7.47
C GLN A 154 -12.80 -4.79 -7.63
N SER A 155 -13.23 -4.03 -6.61
CA SER A 155 -13.22 -2.56 -6.66
C SER A 155 -11.78 -2.03 -6.68
N VAL A 156 -10.88 -2.65 -5.92
CA VAL A 156 -9.44 -2.42 -5.99
C VAL A 156 -8.88 -2.68 -7.39
N GLY A 157 -9.17 -3.84 -7.98
CA GLY A 157 -8.64 -4.21 -9.30
C GLY A 157 -9.08 -3.24 -10.40
N LYS A 158 -10.34 -2.78 -10.36
CA LYS A 158 -10.86 -1.77 -11.29
C LYS A 158 -10.21 -0.40 -11.10
N MET A 159 -10.01 0.02 -9.86
CA MET A 159 -9.32 1.28 -9.57
C MET A 159 -7.87 1.26 -10.05
N MET A 160 -7.19 0.11 -9.97
CA MET A 160 -5.83 -0.07 -10.51
C MET A 160 -5.78 0.13 -12.02
N ILE A 161 -6.70 -0.49 -12.77
CA ILE A 161 -6.78 -0.34 -14.23
C ILE A 161 -7.07 1.12 -14.61
N ALA A 162 -7.97 1.78 -13.87
CA ALA A 162 -8.30 3.19 -14.09
C ALA A 162 -7.11 4.12 -13.82
N MET A 163 -6.38 3.91 -12.71
CA MET A 163 -5.16 4.68 -12.41
C MET A 163 -4.06 4.43 -13.44
N SER A 164 -3.82 3.18 -13.86
CA SER A 164 -2.83 2.91 -14.91
C SER A 164 -3.20 3.57 -16.23
N HIS A 165 -4.50 3.62 -16.56
CA HIS A 165 -4.99 4.35 -17.73
C HIS A 165 -4.78 5.87 -17.60
N GLN A 166 -5.07 6.47 -16.45
CA GLN A 166 -4.86 7.90 -16.25
C GLN A 166 -3.37 8.27 -16.32
N ILE A 167 -2.50 7.46 -15.74
CA ILE A 167 -1.05 7.69 -15.80
C ILE A 167 -0.53 7.50 -17.25
N ALA A 168 -1.04 6.50 -17.99
CA ALA A 168 -0.73 6.33 -19.41
C ALA A 168 -1.22 7.51 -20.28
N LEU A 169 -2.41 8.04 -19.98
CA LEU A 169 -2.96 9.21 -20.69
C LEU A 169 -2.20 10.49 -20.38
N CYS A 170 -1.74 10.70 -19.14
CA CYS A 170 -0.88 11.84 -18.77
C CYS A 170 0.50 11.79 -19.44
N THR A 171 0.92 10.64 -19.97
CA THR A 171 2.24 10.44 -20.58
C THR A 171 2.21 10.33 -22.10
N GLN A 172 1.03 10.05 -22.67
CA GLN A 172 0.74 10.17 -24.10
C GLN A 172 0.36 11.60 -24.53
N GLY A 173 0.30 12.56 -23.61
CA GLY A 173 0.32 14.00 -23.92
C GLY A 173 1.68 14.49 -24.44
N LYS A 174 2.32 13.70 -25.30
CA LYS A 174 3.46 14.04 -26.15
C LYS A 174 2.98 14.21 -27.58
#